data_AF-A0A957PV88-F1
#
_entry.id   AF-A0A957PV88-F1
#
_cell.length_a   1.000
_cell.length_b   1.000
_cell.length_c   1.000
_cell.angle_alpha   90.00
_cell.angle_beta   90.00
_cell.angle_gamma   90.00
#
_symmetry.space_group_name_H-M   'P 1'
#
loop_
_entity.id
_entity.type
_entity.pdbx_description
1 polymer ?
#
loop_
_entity_poly.entity_id
_entity_poly.type
_entity_poly.pdbx_seq_one_letter_code
_entity_poly.pdbx_strand_id
1 'polypeptide(L)'
;MYKKYLSFVVLAVLALVLSACGPTTINQAAPENLRTLNVNGLGIVYLTPDVAYINVGVNTQRENASEAVSINKEQTTAVIQAIKDFGVDANDIRTTNFSIWSNPQYDEFGVVSGSNYSVD
;
A
#
# COMPACT_ATOMS: atom_id res chain seq x y z
N MET A 1 -84.31 46.79 20.45
CA MET A 1 -84.35 45.54 19.65
C MET A 1 -82.99 45.12 19.03
N TYR A 2 -82.02 46.02 18.82
CA TYR A 2 -80.71 45.73 18.21
C TYR A 2 -79.72 44.90 19.08
N LYS A 3 -79.85 44.96 20.41
CA LYS A 3 -78.98 44.23 21.35
C LYS A 3 -79.07 42.70 21.23
N LYS A 4 -80.23 42.17 20.79
CA LYS A 4 -80.50 40.73 20.61
C LYS A 4 -79.88 40.18 19.31
N TYR A 5 -79.85 41.00 18.25
CA TYR A 5 -79.20 40.68 16.99
C TYR A 5 -77.67 40.77 17.10
N LEU A 6 -77.15 41.71 17.90
CA LEU A 6 -75.71 41.83 18.18
C LEU A 6 -75.14 40.56 18.82
N SER A 7 -75.85 39.97 19.80
CA SER A 7 -75.47 38.67 20.40
C SER A 7 -75.46 37.53 19.38
N PHE A 8 -76.41 37.53 18.44
CA PHE A 8 -76.51 36.49 17.42
C PHE A 8 -75.35 36.57 16.41
N VAL A 9 -74.96 37.78 16.01
CA VAL A 9 -73.82 38.01 15.11
C VAL A 9 -72.51 37.61 15.78
N VAL A 10 -72.31 37.96 17.06
CA VAL A 10 -71.10 37.56 17.82
C VAL A 10 -71.00 36.04 17.93
N LEU A 11 -72.11 35.34 18.18
CA LEU A 11 -72.12 33.88 18.28
C LEU A 11 -71.81 33.21 16.93
N ALA A 12 -72.33 33.77 15.82
CA ALA A 12 -72.07 33.26 14.47
C ALA A 12 -70.61 33.46 14.06
N VAL A 13 -70.02 34.61 14.37
CA VAL A 13 -68.59 34.89 14.10
C VAL A 13 -67.69 33.97 14.94
N LEU A 14 -68.06 33.71 16.19
CA LEU A 14 -67.31 32.80 17.06
C LEU A 14 -67.33 31.37 16.51
N ALA A 15 -68.48 30.88 16.06
CA ALA A 15 -68.59 29.54 15.45
C ALA A 15 -67.74 29.38 14.18
N LEU A 16 -67.64 30.43 13.36
CA LEU A 16 -66.79 30.46 12.16
C LEU A 16 -65.31 30.39 12.50
N VAL A 17 -64.86 31.10 13.55
CA VAL A 17 -63.46 31.08 13.99
C VAL A 17 -63.07 29.73 14.57
N LEU A 18 -63.96 29.06 15.32
CA LEU A 18 -63.66 27.71 15.84
C LEU A 18 -63.58 26.64 14.74
N SER A 19 -64.28 26.84 13.61
CA SER A 19 -64.25 25.90 12.48
C SER A 19 -62.93 25.92 11.69
N ALA A 20 -62.13 26.99 11.85
CA ALA A 20 -60.83 27.14 11.19
C ALA A 20 -59.67 26.46 11.93
N CYS A 21 -59.89 25.95 13.15
CA CYS A 21 -58.90 25.24 13.97
C CYS A 21 -59.13 23.72 13.99
N GLY A 22 -59.71 23.16 12.94
CA GLY A 22 -59.78 21.70 12.77
C GLY A 22 -58.41 21.12 12.38
N PRO A 23 -58.06 19.88 12.78
CA PRO A 23 -56.80 19.26 12.40
C PRO A 23 -56.74 19.07 10.89
N THR A 24 -55.78 19.71 10.23
CA THR A 24 -55.44 19.41 8.84
C THR A 24 -54.74 18.06 8.80
N THR A 25 -55.34 17.07 8.15
CA THR A 25 -54.65 15.81 7.88
C THR A 25 -53.58 16.05 6.82
N ILE A 26 -52.36 16.31 7.27
CA ILE A 26 -51.19 16.23 6.39
C ILE A 26 -51.04 14.74 6.06
N ASN A 27 -51.42 14.35 4.84
CA ASN A 27 -51.09 13.03 4.29
C ASN A 27 -49.58 12.98 4.04
N GLN A 28 -48.82 12.74 5.09
CA GLN A 28 -47.40 12.43 4.99
C GLN A 28 -47.32 11.01 4.42
N ALA A 29 -46.99 10.89 3.14
CA ALA A 29 -46.72 9.62 2.50
C ALA A 29 -45.73 8.85 3.39
N ALA A 30 -46.14 7.66 3.86
CA ALA A 30 -45.29 6.83 4.69
C ALA A 30 -43.98 6.55 3.92
N PRO A 31 -42.81 6.62 4.56
CA PRO A 31 -41.55 6.34 3.87
C PRO A 31 -41.62 4.94 3.25
N GLU A 32 -41.30 4.82 1.96
CA GLU A 32 -41.25 3.51 1.30
C GLU A 32 -40.32 2.59 2.09
N ASN A 33 -40.85 1.41 2.46
CA ASN A 33 -40.08 0.37 3.12
C ASN A 33 -39.12 -0.25 2.09
N LEU A 34 -37.98 0.40 1.86
CA LEU A 34 -36.90 -0.11 1.02
C LEU A 34 -36.35 -1.40 1.63
N ARG A 35 -36.63 -2.53 0.99
CA ARG A 35 -36.09 -3.83 1.37
C ARG A 35 -34.60 -3.87 1.03
N THR A 36 -33.75 -3.58 2.00
CA THR A 36 -32.30 -3.65 1.86
C THR A 36 -31.76 -4.87 2.58
N LEU A 37 -30.83 -5.56 1.94
CA LEU A 37 -30.03 -6.63 2.52
C LEU A 37 -28.58 -6.16 2.47
N ASN A 38 -28.00 -5.90 3.64
CA ASN A 38 -26.59 -5.54 3.75
C ASN A 38 -25.82 -6.76 4.26
N VAL A 39 -24.81 -7.18 3.50
CA VAL A 39 -23.94 -8.31 3.87
C VAL A 39 -22.51 -7.81 3.89
N ASN A 40 -21.81 -8.10 4.97
CA ASN A 40 -20.37 -7.85 5.10
C ASN A 40 -19.66 -9.21 5.15
N GLY A 41 -18.68 -9.42 4.28
CA GLY A 41 -17.88 -10.64 4.22
C GLY A 41 -16.39 -10.30 4.31
N LEU A 42 -15.67 -11.02 5.16
CA LEU A 42 -14.21 -10.96 5.27
C LEU A 42 -13.63 -12.29 4.77
N GLY A 43 -12.83 -12.25 3.71
CA GLY A 43 -12.07 -13.39 3.22
C GLY A 43 -10.63 -13.30 3.68
N ILE A 44 -10.17 -14.28 4.46
CA ILE A 44 -8.75 -14.44 4.82
C ILE A 44 -8.30 -15.77 4.22
N VAL A 45 -7.19 -15.74 3.47
CA VAL A 45 -6.58 -16.94 2.91
C VAL A 45 -5.14 -17.01 3.42
N TYR A 46 -4.80 -18.16 4.00
CA TYR A 46 -3.44 -18.46 4.44
C TYR A 46 -2.78 -19.36 3.41
N LEU A 47 -1.64 -18.94 2.89
CA LEU A 47 -0.82 -19.73 1.98
C LEU A 47 0.57 -19.91 2.57
N THR A 48 1.15 -21.08 2.35
CA THR A 48 2.57 -21.33 2.62
C THR A 48 3.40 -20.70 1.50
N PRO A 49 4.43 -19.89 1.81
CA PRO A 49 5.35 -19.38 0.81
C PRO A 49 6.03 -20.52 0.05
N ASP A 50 6.10 -20.41 -1.27
CA ASP A 50 6.62 -21.42 -2.21
C ASP A 50 7.89 -20.97 -2.95
N VAL A 51 8.32 -19.71 -2.78
CA VAL A 51 9.51 -19.14 -3.42
C VAL A 51 10.38 -18.43 -2.38
N ALA A 52 11.69 -18.59 -2.51
CA ALA A 52 12.69 -17.87 -1.73
C ALA A 52 13.71 -17.18 -2.64
N TYR A 53 14.07 -15.94 -2.32
CA TYR A 53 15.10 -15.19 -3.03
C TYR A 53 16.33 -15.07 -2.14
N ILE A 54 17.50 -15.45 -2.68
CA ILE A 54 18.79 -15.40 -1.97
C ILE A 54 19.74 -14.53 -2.78
N ASN A 55 20.40 -13.59 -2.12
CA ASN A 55 21.44 -12.76 -2.73
C ASN A 55 22.81 -13.23 -2.23
N VAL A 56 23.69 -13.56 -3.16
CA VAL A 56 25.08 -13.98 -2.87
C VAL A 56 26.01 -12.99 -3.55
N GLY A 57 26.91 -12.37 -2.77
CA GLY A 57 27.93 -11.47 -3.27
C GLY A 57 29.32 -12.12 -3.24
N VAL A 58 30.13 -11.86 -4.26
CA VAL A 58 31.53 -12.29 -4.33
C VAL A 58 32.38 -11.04 -4.36
N ASN A 59 33.13 -10.76 -3.29
CA ASN A 59 34.04 -9.62 -3.25
C ASN A 59 35.49 -10.08 -3.40
N THR A 60 36.22 -9.44 -4.30
CA THR A 60 37.64 -9.73 -4.55
C THR A 60 38.45 -8.44 -4.54
N GLN A 61 39.62 -8.46 -3.90
CA GLN A 61 40.50 -7.29 -3.79
C GLN A 61 41.92 -7.63 -4.26
N ARG A 62 42.46 -6.81 -5.18
CA ARG A 62 43.84 -6.93 -5.69
C ARG A 62 44.45 -5.57 -6.01
N GLU A 63 45.77 -5.49 -6.06
CA GLU A 63 46.51 -4.28 -6.47
C GLU A 63 46.28 -3.94 -7.95
N ASN A 64 45.94 -4.94 -8.78
CA ASN A 64 45.62 -4.75 -10.19
C ASN A 64 44.13 -4.99 -10.46
N ALA A 65 43.48 -4.02 -11.11
CA ALA A 65 42.05 -4.12 -11.47
C ALA A 65 41.73 -5.33 -12.37
N SER A 66 42.60 -5.62 -13.35
CA SER A 66 42.41 -6.76 -14.27
C SER A 66 42.49 -8.09 -13.53
N GLU A 67 43.45 -8.20 -12.60
CA GLU A 67 43.58 -9.40 -11.76
C GLU A 67 42.37 -9.54 -10.82
N ALA A 68 41.93 -8.46 -10.19
CA ALA A 68 40.75 -8.46 -9.33
C ALA A 68 39.51 -8.99 -10.07
N VAL A 69 39.26 -8.51 -11.30
CA VAL A 69 38.15 -8.95 -12.14
C VAL A 69 38.29 -10.41 -12.57
N SER A 70 39.50 -10.83 -12.97
CA SER A 70 39.74 -12.22 -13.39
C SER A 70 39.46 -13.21 -12.27
N ILE A 71 39.97 -12.93 -11.07
CA ILE A 71 39.77 -13.79 -9.90
C ILE A 71 38.29 -13.75 -9.45
N ASN A 72 37.66 -12.57 -9.48
CA ASN A 72 36.24 -12.46 -9.15
C ASN A 72 35.35 -13.27 -10.08
N LYS A 73 35.64 -13.26 -11.40
CA LYS A 73 34.95 -14.08 -12.39
C LYS A 73 35.11 -15.57 -12.11
N GLU A 74 36.32 -16.02 -11.78
CA GLU A 74 36.60 -17.42 -11.45
C GLU A 74 35.82 -17.85 -10.20
N GLN A 75 35.88 -17.06 -9.12
CA GLN A 75 35.16 -17.33 -7.88
C GLN A 75 33.65 -17.33 -8.08
N THR A 76 33.12 -16.37 -8.83
CA THR A 76 31.68 -16.30 -9.17
C THR A 76 31.24 -17.52 -9.97
N THR A 77 32.05 -17.96 -10.94
CA THR A 77 31.76 -19.16 -11.73
C THR A 77 31.74 -20.40 -10.85
N ALA A 78 32.68 -20.54 -9.91
CA ALA A 78 32.71 -21.65 -8.96
C ALA A 78 31.48 -21.67 -8.05
N VAL A 79 31.04 -20.51 -7.55
CA VAL A 79 29.82 -20.38 -6.73
C VAL A 79 28.58 -20.76 -7.54
N ILE A 80 28.45 -20.26 -8.77
CA ILE A 80 27.34 -20.61 -9.66
C ILE A 80 27.32 -22.13 -9.92
N GLN A 81 28.48 -22.74 -10.15
CA GLN A 81 28.56 -24.17 -10.39
C GLN A 81 28.13 -24.97 -9.16
N ALA A 82 28.60 -24.59 -7.96
CA ALA A 82 28.17 -25.24 -6.73
C ALA A 82 26.65 -25.15 -6.55
N ILE A 83 26.04 -23.98 -6.81
CA ILE A 83 24.58 -23.79 -6.72
C ILE A 83 23.83 -24.68 -7.74
N LYS A 84 24.35 -24.82 -8.95
CA LYS A 84 23.79 -25.75 -9.96
C LYS A 84 23.90 -27.20 -9.52
N ASP A 85 25.02 -27.57 -8.91
CA ASP A 85 25.25 -28.92 -8.40
C ASP A 85 24.30 -29.26 -7.23
N PHE A 86 23.81 -28.25 -6.49
CA PHE A 86 22.73 -28.39 -5.51
C PHE A 86 21.33 -28.58 -6.12
N GLY A 87 21.19 -28.51 -7.45
CA GLY A 87 19.94 -28.77 -8.17
C GLY A 87 19.11 -27.53 -8.49
N VAL A 88 19.67 -26.32 -8.35
CA VAL A 88 19.02 -25.08 -8.79
C VAL A 88 19.18 -24.93 -10.31
N ASP A 89 18.09 -24.62 -11.00
CA ASP A 89 18.12 -24.42 -12.45
C ASP A 89 18.92 -23.16 -12.82
N ALA A 90 19.63 -23.20 -13.94
CA ALA A 90 20.42 -22.07 -14.41
C ALA A 90 19.56 -20.82 -14.72
N ASN A 91 18.28 -21.02 -15.05
CA ASN A 91 17.32 -19.94 -15.31
C ASN A 91 16.95 -19.16 -14.03
N ASP A 92 17.09 -19.78 -12.86
CA ASP A 92 16.81 -19.16 -11.56
C ASP A 92 18.03 -18.40 -11.00
N ILE A 93 19.19 -18.52 -11.66
CA ILE A 93 20.43 -17.85 -11.25
C ILE A 93 20.64 -16.62 -12.14
N ARG A 94 20.66 -15.43 -11.51
CA ARG A 94 20.89 -14.17 -12.20
C ARG A 94 21.90 -13.30 -11.47
N THR A 95 22.88 -12.79 -12.21
CA THR A 95 23.74 -11.69 -11.74
C THR A 95 22.99 -10.37 -11.85
N THR A 96 22.87 -9.65 -10.74
CA THR A 96 22.08 -8.41 -10.64
C THR A 96 22.93 -7.15 -10.65
N ASN A 97 24.12 -7.21 -10.06
CA ASN A 97 25.04 -6.09 -9.97
C ASN A 97 26.47 -6.54 -10.27
N PHE A 98 27.26 -5.64 -10.85
CA PHE A 98 28.70 -5.78 -11.00
C PHE A 98 29.31 -4.39 -10.83
N SER A 99 30.24 -4.22 -9.89
CA SER A 99 30.85 -2.94 -9.56
C SER A 99 32.34 -3.09 -9.31
N ILE A 100 33.09 -2.07 -9.72
CA ILE A 100 34.54 -2.00 -9.53
C ILE A 100 34.84 -0.70 -8.80
N TRP A 101 35.56 -0.81 -7.69
CA TRP A 101 35.95 0.30 -6.83
C TRP A 101 37.46 0.41 -6.77
N SER A 102 37.97 1.64 -6.84
CA SER A 102 39.38 1.94 -6.58
C SER A 102 39.51 2.50 -5.17
N ASN A 103 40.22 1.78 -4.31
CA ASN A 103 40.50 2.14 -2.92
C ASN A 103 41.97 2.56 -2.78
N PRO A 104 42.28 3.86 -2.96
CA PRO A 104 43.62 4.38 -2.67
C PRO A 104 43.94 4.21 -1.18
N GLN A 105 45.13 3.70 -0.90
CA GLN A 105 45.72 3.62 0.44
C GLN A 105 46.50 4.91 0.69
N TYR A 106 46.27 5.54 1.83
CA TYR A 106 46.96 6.77 2.22
C TYR A 106 47.90 6.48 3.39
N ASP A 107 49.09 7.08 3.37
CA ASP A 107 50.01 7.05 4.50
C ASP A 107 49.64 8.09 5.58
N GLU A 108 50.41 8.12 6.68
CA GLU A 108 50.21 9.03 7.82
C GLU A 108 50.28 10.52 7.42
N PHE A 109 50.85 10.84 6.25
CA PHE A 109 50.99 12.20 5.72
C PHE A 109 49.95 12.52 4.64
N GLY A 110 48.99 11.62 4.37
CA GLY A 110 47.94 11.80 3.37
C GLY A 110 48.41 11.62 1.93
N VAL A 111 49.59 11.04 1.71
CA VAL A 111 50.12 10.71 0.39
C VAL A 111 49.63 9.30 0.01
N VAL A 112 49.29 9.11 -1.27
CA VAL A 112 48.87 7.79 -1.78
C VAL A 112 50.05 6.82 -1.69
N SER A 113 49.95 5.84 -0.79
CA SER A 113 50.94 4.80 -0.54
C SER A 113 50.75 3.57 -1.45
N GLY A 114 49.55 3.41 -2.02
CA GLY A 114 49.22 2.36 -2.99
C GLY A 114 47.75 2.42 -3.41
N SER A 115 47.32 1.56 -4.34
CA SER A 115 45.92 1.46 -4.76
C SER A 115 45.48 0.00 -4.77
N ASN A 116 44.38 -0.31 -4.09
CA ASN A 116 43.72 -1.60 -4.20
C ASN A 116 42.44 -1.44 -5.00
N TYR A 117 42.13 -2.41 -5.84
CA TYR A 117 40.88 -2.49 -6.59
C TYR A 117 40.01 -3.58 -5.98
N SER A 118 38.77 -3.22 -5.67
CA SER A 118 37.74 -4.13 -5.18
C SER A 118 36.72 -4.37 -6.29
N VAL A 119 36.31 -5.61 -6.47
CA VAL A 119 35.28 -6.01 -7.44
C VAL A 119 34.18 -6.76 -6.69
N ASP A 120 32.93 -6.40 -6.92
CA ASP A 120 31.73 -7.01 -6.34
C ASP A 120 30.61 -7.24 -7.37
#